data_AF-A0A0S7XQ32-F1
#
_entry.id   AF-A0A0S7XQ32-F1
#
_cell.length_a   1.000
_cell.length_b   1.000
_cell.length_c   1.000
_cell.angle_alpha   90.00
_cell.angle_beta   90.00
_cell.angle_gamma   90.00
#
_symmetry.space_group_name_H-M   'P 1'
#
loop_
_entity.id
_entity.type
_entity.pdbx_description
1 polymer ?
#
loop_
_entity_poly.entity_id
_entity_poly.type
_entity_poly.pdbx_seq_one_letter_code
_entity_poly.pdbx_strand_id
1 'polypeptide(L)'
;NINGIAIGGIGLASENMNGISLGGVGLAAGNINGIAIGGIGLASKTINGISLGGIGVAAEEIKGVTIGGLGVGARRITGFTIGGMRAKCNSLTGLVVGGYCQVERRLTGVSIFNWTTHLNGVQIGVLNYCRNNPKFFRWLPIVNVHIDREG
;
A
#
# COMPACT_ATOMS: atom_id res chain seq x y z
N ASN A 1 24.62 -0.49 4.98
CA ASN A 1 24.03 -1.61 4.24
C ASN A 1 23.97 -2.84 5.11
N ILE A 2 22.82 -3.49 5.16
CA ILE A 2 22.57 -4.77 5.83
C ILE A 2 22.26 -5.79 4.73
N ASN A 3 22.95 -6.92 4.73
CA ASN A 3 22.71 -8.03 3.81
C ASN A 3 22.52 -9.32 4.61
N GLY A 4 21.51 -10.13 4.28
CA GLY A 4 21.20 -11.36 5.00
C GLY A 4 20.12 -11.15 6.06
N ILE A 5 20.37 -11.57 7.29
CA ILE A 5 19.41 -11.47 8.39
C ILE A 5 19.90 -10.44 9.41
N ALA A 6 19.04 -9.49 9.76
CA ALA A 6 19.29 -8.52 10.83
C ALA A 6 18.11 -8.45 11.80
N ILE A 7 18.44 -8.37 13.08
CA ILE A 7 17.48 -8.30 14.18
C ILE A 7 17.90 -7.17 15.10
N GLY A 8 17.01 -6.19 15.29
CA GLY A 8 17.20 -5.06 16.21
C GLY A 8 16.15 -5.10 17.31
N GLY A 9 16.58 -5.19 18.57
CA GLY A 9 15.66 -5.25 19.72
C GLY A 9 14.73 -4.04 19.81
N ILE A 10 15.23 -2.85 19.46
CA ILE A 10 14.41 -1.64 19.31
C ILE A 10 14.11 -1.41 17.83
N GLY A 11 15.11 -1.38 16.96
CA GLY A 11 14.88 -1.19 15.54
C GLY A 11 16.14 -1.33 14.73
N LEU A 12 16.00 -1.24 13.41
CA LEU A 12 17.14 -1.19 12.50
C LEU A 12 17.06 0.08 11.66
N ALA A 13 18.22 0.71 11.46
CA ALA A 13 18.40 1.82 10.56
C ALA A 13 19.54 1.50 9.59
N SER A 14 19.31 1.59 8.29
CA SER A 14 20.37 1.42 7.29
C SER A 14 20.00 2.08 5.98
N GLU A 15 20.98 2.47 5.18
CA GLU A 15 20.68 2.98 3.83
C GLU A 15 20.02 1.91 2.95
N ASN A 16 20.54 0.68 2.96
CA ASN A 16 19.98 -0.45 2.23
C ASN A 16 19.87 -1.67 3.14
N MET A 17 18.75 -2.37 3.08
CA MET A 17 18.50 -3.65 3.74
C MET A 17 18.11 -4.69 2.69
N ASN A 18 18.94 -5.71 2.49
CA ASN A 18 18.70 -6.79 1.55
C ASN A 18 18.61 -8.12 2.31
N GLY A 19 17.46 -8.80 2.26
CA GLY A 19 17.20 -10.04 2.99
C GLY A 19 16.08 -9.90 4.00
N ILE A 20 16.30 -10.32 5.25
CA ILE A 20 15.31 -10.33 6.32
C ILE A 20 15.73 -9.33 7.41
N SER A 21 14.89 -8.34 7.65
CA SER A 21 15.07 -7.34 8.70
C SER A 21 13.92 -7.40 9.70
N LEU A 22 14.24 -7.50 10.98
CA LEU A 22 13.28 -7.54 12.09
C LEU A 22 13.62 -6.44 13.09
N GLY A 23 12.67 -5.53 13.35
CA GLY A 23 12.80 -4.44 14.32
C GLY A 23 11.68 -4.49 15.35
N GLY A 24 12.02 -4.55 16.64
CA GLY A 24 11.04 -4.66 17.72
C GLY A 24 10.02 -3.52 17.74
N VAL A 25 10.47 -2.29 17.50
CA VAL A 25 9.67 -1.07 17.33
C VAL A 25 9.54 -0.74 15.85
N GLY A 26 10.63 -0.72 15.08
CA GLY A 26 10.49 -0.39 13.66
C GLY A 26 11.75 -0.52 12.83
N LEU A 27 11.59 -0.31 11.53
CA LEU A 27 12.69 -0.27 10.57
C LEU A 27 12.65 1.05 9.79
N ALA A 28 13.82 1.64 9.61
CA ALA A 28 14.02 2.80 8.76
C ALA A 28 15.11 2.49 7.74
N ALA A 29 14.82 2.56 6.45
CA ALA A 29 15.85 2.39 5.44
C ALA A 29 15.64 3.21 4.17
N GLY A 30 16.71 3.53 3.46
CA GLY A 30 16.59 4.10 2.11
C GLY A 30 15.87 3.10 1.19
N ASN A 31 16.41 1.89 1.09
CA ASN A 31 15.83 0.79 0.32
C ASN A 31 15.71 -0.48 1.15
N ILE A 32 14.58 -1.17 1.02
CA ILE A 32 14.32 -2.49 1.60
C ILE A 32 14.06 -3.45 0.44
N ASN A 33 14.86 -4.50 0.33
CA ASN A 33 14.66 -5.58 -0.63
C ASN A 33 14.59 -6.92 0.12
N GLY A 34 13.41 -7.53 0.17
CA GLY A 34 13.17 -8.79 0.89
C GLY A 34 12.03 -8.68 1.90
N ILE A 35 12.25 -9.17 3.12
CA ILE A 35 11.25 -9.21 4.20
C ILE A 35 11.62 -8.20 5.28
N ALA A 36 10.71 -7.29 5.59
CA ALA A 36 10.86 -6.30 6.64
C ALA A 36 9.68 -6.35 7.60
N ILE A 37 9.97 -6.49 8.89
CA ILE A 37 8.95 -6.51 9.95
C ILE A 37 9.33 -5.49 11.03
N GLY A 38 8.43 -4.55 11.29
CA GLY A 38 8.54 -3.55 12.34
C GLY A 38 7.34 -3.65 13.28
N GLY A 39 7.58 -3.81 14.58
CA GLY A 39 6.50 -4.00 15.55
C GLY A 39 5.48 -2.84 15.59
N ILE A 40 5.94 -1.61 15.43
CA ILE A 40 5.13 -0.41 15.24
C ILE A 40 5.07 -0.04 13.76
N GLY A 41 6.19 0.05 13.07
CA GLY A 41 6.14 0.48 11.67
C GLY A 41 7.42 0.41 10.88
N LEU A 42 7.25 0.70 9.60
CA LEU A 42 8.30 0.69 8.58
C LEU A 42 8.29 2.02 7.84
N ALA A 43 9.46 2.63 7.69
CA ALA A 43 9.65 3.81 6.88
C ALA A 43 10.77 3.56 5.86
N SER A 44 10.48 3.75 4.59
CA SER A 44 11.50 3.63 3.54
C SER A 44 11.28 4.57 2.36
N LYS A 45 12.27 4.75 1.49
CA LYS A 45 11.98 5.34 0.18
C LYS A 45 11.41 4.26 -0.74
N THR A 46 12.07 3.12 -0.81
CA THR A 46 11.67 2.01 -1.68
C THR A 46 11.55 0.71 -0.90
N ILE A 47 10.41 0.03 -1.04
CA ILE A 47 10.19 -1.32 -0.50
C ILE A 47 9.92 -2.26 -1.66
N ASN A 48 10.76 -3.29 -1.82
CA ASN A 48 10.56 -4.39 -2.75
C ASN A 48 10.50 -5.71 -1.96
N GLY A 49 9.34 -6.36 -1.92
CA GLY A 49 9.14 -7.64 -1.23
C GLY A 49 7.98 -7.61 -0.23
N ILE A 50 8.20 -8.15 0.97
CA ILE A 50 7.19 -8.29 2.02
C ILE A 50 7.48 -7.29 3.14
N SER A 51 6.48 -6.51 3.53
CA SER A 51 6.59 -5.50 4.59
C SER A 51 5.41 -5.59 5.55
N LEU A 52 5.70 -5.66 6.85
CA LEU A 52 4.72 -5.69 7.93
C LEU A 52 5.04 -4.60 8.95
N GLY A 53 4.11 -3.67 9.14
CA GLY A 53 4.14 -2.68 10.21
C GLY A 53 2.92 -2.82 11.11
N GLY A 54 3.11 -3.00 12.42
CA GLY A 54 1.98 -3.22 13.34
C GLY A 54 0.98 -2.06 13.37
N ILE A 55 1.44 -0.81 13.26
CA ILE A 55 0.62 0.38 13.04
C ILE A 55 0.61 0.74 11.56
N GLY A 56 1.77 0.79 10.90
CA GLY A 56 1.75 1.16 9.48
C GLY A 56 3.07 1.07 8.74
N VAL A 57 2.95 1.22 7.42
CA VAL A 57 4.06 1.22 6.48
C VAL A 57 4.00 2.49 5.64
N ALA A 58 5.11 3.22 5.58
CA ALA A 58 5.26 4.41 4.77
C ALA A 58 6.43 4.24 3.80
N ALA A 59 6.18 4.44 2.51
CA ALA A 59 7.25 4.54 1.52
C ALA A 59 6.97 5.54 0.40
N GLU A 60 7.95 5.86 -0.43
CA GLU A 60 7.65 6.53 -1.70
C GLU A 60 7.14 5.49 -2.71
N GLU A 61 7.82 4.36 -2.83
CA GLU A 61 7.47 3.27 -3.73
C GLU A 61 7.42 1.92 -3.00
N ILE A 62 6.34 1.18 -3.24
CA ILE A 62 6.11 -0.15 -2.70
C ILE A 62 5.86 -1.11 -3.85
N LYS A 63 6.62 -2.20 -3.90
CA LYS A 63 6.42 -3.32 -4.83
C LYS A 63 6.39 -4.63 -4.04
N GLY A 64 5.26 -5.33 -4.06
CA GLY A 64 5.09 -6.62 -3.39
C GLY A 64 3.91 -6.65 -2.42
N VAL A 65 4.12 -7.24 -1.25
CA VAL A 65 3.10 -7.45 -0.22
C VAL A 65 3.34 -6.51 0.95
N THR A 66 2.35 -5.70 1.30
CA THR A 66 2.46 -4.75 2.41
C THR A 66 1.26 -4.84 3.33
N ILE A 67 1.50 -4.94 4.63
CA ILE A 67 0.47 -4.96 5.65
C ILE A 67 0.79 -3.89 6.68
N GLY A 68 -0.13 -2.94 6.86
CA GLY A 68 -0.11 -1.93 7.90
C GLY A 68 -1.37 -2.04 8.75
N GLY A 69 -1.21 -2.26 10.07
CA GLY A 69 -2.36 -2.52 10.95
C GLY A 69 -3.40 -1.40 10.97
N LEU A 70 -2.96 -0.14 11.06
CA LEU A 70 -3.82 1.03 10.83
C LEU A 70 -3.76 1.50 9.39
N GLY A 71 -2.59 1.48 8.75
CA GLY A 71 -2.56 1.89 7.36
C GLY A 71 -1.24 1.81 6.61
N VAL A 72 -1.36 2.03 5.31
CA VAL A 72 -0.24 2.04 4.37
C VAL A 72 -0.28 3.34 3.57
N GLY A 73 0.87 4.02 3.48
CA GLY A 73 1.03 5.24 2.72
C GLY A 73 2.16 5.09 1.72
N ALA A 74 1.87 5.22 0.42
CA ALA A 74 2.94 5.35 -0.56
C ALA A 74 2.59 6.20 -1.75
N ARG A 75 3.56 6.82 -2.42
CA ARG A 75 3.28 7.55 -3.66
C ARG A 75 2.86 6.57 -4.77
N ARG A 76 3.55 5.43 -4.88
CA ARG A 76 3.24 4.35 -5.82
C ARG A 76 3.19 3.01 -5.10
N ILE A 77 2.14 2.23 -5.34
CA ILE A 77 1.98 0.88 -4.83
C ILE A 77 1.77 -0.07 -6.02
N THR A 78 2.54 -1.15 -6.06
CA THR A 78 2.36 -2.24 -7.02
C THR A 78 2.35 -3.58 -6.28
N GLY A 79 1.25 -4.32 -6.36
CA GLY A 79 1.09 -5.60 -5.67
C GLY A 79 -0.10 -5.63 -4.72
N PHE A 80 0.06 -6.28 -3.57
CA PHE A 80 -1.01 -6.51 -2.61
C PHE A 80 -0.78 -5.68 -1.35
N THR A 81 -1.78 -4.90 -0.94
CA THR A 81 -1.69 -4.07 0.27
C THR A 81 -2.88 -4.29 1.18
N ILE A 82 -2.62 -4.42 2.47
CA ILE A 82 -3.65 -4.37 3.52
C ILE A 82 -3.35 -3.16 4.40
N GLY A 83 -4.28 -2.20 4.45
CA GLY A 83 -4.25 -1.10 5.41
C GLY A 83 -5.51 -1.13 6.24
N GLY A 84 -5.43 -1.50 7.52
CA GLY A 84 -6.64 -1.80 8.31
C GLY A 84 -7.68 -0.68 8.28
N MET A 85 -7.27 0.55 8.60
CA MET A 85 -8.13 1.73 8.47
C MET A 85 -7.93 2.48 7.17
N ARG A 86 -6.67 2.68 6.72
CA ARG A 86 -6.39 3.54 5.56
C ARG A 86 -5.28 3.03 4.66
N ALA A 87 -5.50 3.09 3.35
CA ALA A 87 -4.45 2.98 2.34
C ALA A 87 -4.45 4.24 1.46
N LYS A 88 -3.36 5.00 1.45
CA LYS A 88 -3.25 6.23 0.65
C LYS A 88 -2.13 6.09 -0.38
N CYS A 89 -2.46 6.35 -1.65
CA CYS A 89 -1.45 6.45 -2.69
C CYS A 89 -1.85 7.30 -3.89
N ASN A 90 -0.86 7.70 -4.68
CA ASN A 90 -1.13 8.45 -5.90
C ASN A 90 -1.44 7.49 -7.05
N SER A 91 -0.69 6.39 -7.17
CA SER A 91 -0.88 5.37 -8.20
C SER A 91 -0.83 3.99 -7.58
N LEU A 92 -1.82 3.17 -7.93
CA LEU A 92 -1.94 1.81 -7.49
C LEU A 92 -2.17 0.83 -8.63
N THR A 93 -1.39 -0.23 -8.67
CA THR A 93 -1.58 -1.35 -9.58
C THR A 93 -1.55 -2.66 -8.79
N GLY A 94 -2.71 -3.25 -8.57
CA GLY A 94 -2.87 -4.46 -7.76
C GLY A 94 -3.96 -4.32 -6.70
N LEU A 95 -3.97 -5.18 -5.71
CA LEU A 95 -5.09 -5.32 -4.78
C LEU A 95 -4.86 -4.53 -3.49
N VAL A 96 -5.87 -3.79 -3.01
CA VAL A 96 -5.78 -3.08 -1.73
C VAL A 96 -7.00 -3.28 -0.85
N VAL A 97 -6.81 -4.05 0.21
CA VAL A 97 -7.83 -4.22 1.23
C VAL A 97 -7.64 -3.18 2.32
N GLY A 98 -8.65 -2.36 2.58
CA GLY A 98 -8.63 -1.44 3.70
C GLY A 98 -9.95 -0.76 3.96
N GLY A 99 -10.08 -0.19 5.16
CA GLY A 99 -11.26 0.57 5.57
C GLY A 99 -11.52 1.75 4.64
N TYR A 100 -10.49 2.56 4.35
CA TYR A 100 -10.54 3.73 3.49
C TYR A 100 -9.36 3.75 2.51
N CYS A 101 -9.63 3.54 1.23
CA CYS A 101 -8.62 3.64 0.18
C CYS A 101 -8.76 4.96 -0.57
N GLN A 102 -7.69 5.77 -0.56
CA GLN A 102 -7.61 7.02 -1.30
C GLN A 102 -6.56 6.88 -2.40
N VAL A 103 -7.04 6.83 -3.65
CA VAL A 103 -6.17 6.74 -4.82
C VAL A 103 -6.38 7.94 -5.74
N GLU A 104 -5.32 8.71 -5.94
CA GLU A 104 -5.43 9.99 -6.65
C GLU A 104 -5.47 9.85 -8.18
N ARG A 105 -4.73 8.89 -8.78
CA ARG A 105 -4.61 8.78 -10.25
C ARG A 105 -5.08 7.48 -10.88
N ARG A 106 -4.75 6.32 -10.31
CA ARG A 106 -5.08 5.03 -10.96
C ARG A 106 -5.21 3.95 -9.91
N LEU A 107 -6.35 3.28 -9.89
CA LEU A 107 -6.60 2.10 -9.06
C LEU A 107 -7.00 0.91 -9.96
N THR A 108 -6.45 -0.27 -9.65
CA THR A 108 -6.83 -1.56 -10.26
C THR A 108 -6.97 -2.64 -9.18
N GLY A 109 -8.01 -2.61 -8.31
CA GLY A 109 -8.16 -3.59 -7.22
C GLY A 109 -9.38 -3.44 -6.29
N VAL A 110 -9.54 -4.40 -5.36
CA VAL A 110 -10.70 -4.60 -4.45
C VAL A 110 -10.53 -3.88 -3.11
N SER A 111 -11.49 -3.09 -2.60
CA SER A 111 -11.42 -2.30 -1.34
C SER A 111 -12.80 -1.97 -0.71
N ILE A 112 -12.96 -2.00 0.63
CA ILE A 112 -14.27 -1.88 1.33
C ILE A 112 -14.93 -0.49 1.23
N PHE A 113 -14.26 0.62 1.55
CA PHE A 113 -14.70 1.97 1.17
C PHE A 113 -13.60 2.66 0.38
N ASN A 114 -13.97 3.21 -0.77
CA ASN A 114 -12.96 3.69 -1.69
C ASN A 114 -13.39 4.99 -2.36
N TRP A 115 -12.53 6.00 -2.20
CA TRP A 115 -12.66 7.32 -2.82
C TRP A 115 -11.51 7.45 -3.81
N THR A 116 -11.85 7.35 -5.10
CA THR A 116 -10.88 7.38 -6.18
C THR A 116 -11.20 8.52 -7.15
N THR A 117 -10.18 9.29 -7.54
CA THR A 117 -10.40 10.36 -8.54
C THR A 117 -10.49 9.77 -9.94
N HIS A 118 -9.69 8.74 -10.24
CA HIS A 118 -9.64 8.02 -11.52
C HIS A 118 -9.42 6.52 -11.29
N LEU A 119 -10.39 5.70 -11.70
CA LEU A 119 -10.39 4.25 -11.59
C LEU A 119 -10.05 3.65 -12.96
N ASN A 120 -9.10 2.73 -13.04
CA ASN A 120 -8.87 1.93 -14.26
C ASN A 120 -8.68 0.47 -13.84
N GLY A 121 -9.80 -0.23 -13.67
CA GLY A 121 -9.90 -1.60 -13.21
C GLY A 121 -11.22 -1.93 -12.54
N VAL A 122 -11.21 -3.03 -11.79
CA VAL A 122 -12.34 -3.50 -10.98
C VAL A 122 -12.15 -3.05 -9.55
N GLN A 123 -13.16 -2.40 -9.01
CA GLN A 123 -13.24 -1.99 -7.62
C GLN A 123 -14.42 -2.69 -6.97
N ILE A 124 -14.18 -3.36 -5.85
CA ILE A 124 -15.22 -4.07 -5.09
C ILE A 124 -15.21 -3.50 -3.69
N GLY A 125 -16.31 -2.88 -3.27
CA GLY A 125 -16.44 -2.16 -2.01
C GLY A 125 -17.89 -1.92 -1.64
N VAL A 126 -18.17 -1.78 -0.35
CA VAL A 126 -19.50 -1.47 0.20
C VAL A 126 -20.02 -0.16 -0.41
N LEU A 127 -19.16 0.85 -0.51
CA LEU A 127 -19.44 2.13 -1.16
C LEU A 127 -18.24 2.57 -2.01
N ASN A 128 -18.47 2.71 -3.31
CA ASN A 128 -17.45 3.08 -4.29
C ASN A 128 -17.77 4.47 -4.86
N TYR A 129 -16.88 5.44 -4.63
CA TYR A 129 -16.94 6.75 -5.28
C TYR A 129 -15.81 6.92 -6.31
N CYS A 130 -16.18 7.10 -7.57
CA CYS A 130 -15.24 7.38 -8.67
C CYS A 130 -15.60 8.70 -9.37
N ARG A 131 -14.69 9.69 -9.35
CA ARG A 131 -14.95 11.01 -9.96
C ARG A 131 -14.98 10.96 -11.50
N ASN A 132 -14.23 10.04 -12.11
CA ASN A 132 -14.17 9.84 -13.58
C ASN A 132 -15.41 9.14 -14.17
N ASN A 133 -16.28 8.57 -13.35
CA ASN A 133 -17.51 7.95 -13.85
C ASN A 133 -18.56 9.00 -14.26
N PRO A 134 -19.44 8.67 -15.24
CA PRO A 134 -20.63 9.47 -15.57
C PRO A 134 -21.42 9.77 -14.30
N LYS A 135 -22.07 10.95 -14.21
CA LYS A 135 -22.71 11.46 -12.98
C LYS A 135 -23.58 10.43 -12.24
N PHE A 136 -24.23 9.52 -12.97
CA PHE A 136 -25.10 8.46 -12.44
C PHE A 136 -24.33 7.26 -11.83
N PHE A 137 -23.13 6.95 -12.33
CA PHE A 137 -22.28 5.83 -11.90
C PHE A 137 -21.15 6.25 -10.94
N ARG A 138 -21.17 7.52 -10.47
CA ARG A 138 -20.19 8.02 -9.50
C ARG A 138 -20.27 7.31 -8.17
N TRP A 139 -21.45 6.85 -7.79
CA TRP A 139 -21.72 6.07 -6.59
C TRP A 139 -22.28 4.72 -7.01
N LEU A 140 -21.52 3.64 -6.77
CA LEU A 140 -21.98 2.28 -7.05
C LEU A 140 -21.86 1.41 -5.80
N PRO A 141 -22.96 0.75 -5.39
CA PRO A 141 -22.91 -0.24 -4.33
C PRO A 141 -22.20 -1.51 -4.83
N ILE A 142 -21.37 -2.09 -3.97
CA ILE A 142 -20.75 -3.43 -4.12
C ILE A 142 -19.65 -3.50 -5.19
N VAL A 143 -19.95 -3.19 -6.45
CA VAL A 143 -18.99 -3.31 -7.56
C VAL A 143 -19.00 -2.05 -8.41
N ASN A 144 -17.83 -1.50 -8.68
CA ASN A 144 -17.61 -0.44 -9.66
C ASN A 144 -16.53 -0.89 -10.64
N VAL A 145 -16.86 -0.93 -11.92
CA VAL A 145 -15.92 -1.29 -13.00
C VAL A 145 -15.79 -0.09 -13.91
N HIS A 146 -14.55 0.37 -14.09
CA HIS A 146 -14.23 1.39 -15.10
C HIS A 146 -12.94 0.97 -15.78
N ILE A 147 -13.00 0.73 -17.09
CA ILE A 147 -11.84 0.37 -17.90
C ILE A 147 -11.71 1.47 -18.95
N ASP A 148 -10.72 2.34 -18.77
CA ASP A 148 -10.39 3.32 -19.81
C ASP A 148 -9.88 2.58 -21.04
N ARG A 149 -10.44 2.92 -22.20
CA ARG A 149 -9.99 2.46 -23.52
C ARG A 149 -8.97 3.43 -24.11
N GLU A 150 -7.95 3.82 -23.37
CA GLU A 150 -6.78 4.50 -23.96
C GLU A 150 -5.50 3.91 -23.36
N GLY A 151 -4.60 3.49 -24.26
CA GLY A 151 -3.40 2.68 -23.99
C GLY A 151 -2.27 3.41 -23.29
#